data_AF-A0A2G5TZ19-F1
#
_entry.id   AF-A0A2G5TZ19-F1
#
_cell.length_a   1.000
_cell.length_b   1.000
_cell.length_c   1.000
_cell.angle_alpha   90.00
_cell.angle_beta   90.00
_cell.angle_gamma   90.00
#
_symmetry.space_group_name_H-M   'P 1'
#
loop_
_entity.id
_entity.type
_entity.pdbx_description
1 polymer ?
#
loop_
_entity_poly.entity_id
_entity_poly.type
_entity_poly.pdbx_seq_one_letter_code
_entity_poly.pdbx_strand_id
1 'polypeptide(L)'
;MAFSKVLKYTDENGFEDQKLKSLEKNLREAHNREIDAYKLLEKFNHTDVPFTKVYGLKPFASESDLKGFIIMEYIPDIFTTSMAETLFADDLIPTIKGVSTFAALGHKLSDDEKSVAVCGGYLEGYFNTFLGPASIESTFQNLSQALSFLEPSKAEKLVEVYRHYLKILNKFTKISEILGFHQIFNHGDLWQSNMLYKTGSEGKLELKAIIDWQGLSLLPPAFDMTRLFIGCLSPEDRRQRAPELLKIFHETFVHVLGEELFSYQEVYDSYNLHFPLMSLMVLPGMVQFLDAPHLEEPEKSALKMRTMKNMEAIMEDVFVAHEYNLKNYANFIKE
;
A
#
# COMPACT_ATOMS: atom_id res chain seq x y z
N MET A 1 1.23 -4.94 -13.18
CA MET A 1 -0.14 -4.38 -13.21
C MET A 1 -0.42 -3.33 -12.11
N ALA A 2 0.49 -3.07 -11.16
CA ALA A 2 0.42 -1.89 -10.29
C ALA A 2 0.61 -0.59 -11.12
N PHE A 3 1.47 -0.66 -12.15
CA PHE A 3 1.68 0.42 -13.12
C PHE A 3 0.47 0.69 -14.03
N SER A 4 -0.27 -0.32 -14.46
CA SER A 4 -1.36 -0.12 -15.44
C SER A 4 -2.64 0.46 -14.83
N LYS A 5 -2.89 0.25 -13.54
CA LYS A 5 -4.14 0.66 -12.87
C LYS A 5 -4.19 2.18 -12.57
N VAL A 6 -3.04 2.87 -12.58
CA VAL A 6 -2.90 4.30 -12.22
C VAL A 6 -2.40 5.17 -13.36
N LEU A 7 -1.80 4.59 -14.42
CA LEU A 7 -1.39 5.34 -15.59
C LEU A 7 -2.61 5.88 -16.34
N LYS A 8 -2.86 7.19 -16.28
CA LYS A 8 -3.65 7.87 -17.31
C LYS A 8 -2.91 7.67 -18.63
N TYR A 9 -3.50 6.90 -19.53
CA TYR A 9 -2.87 6.40 -20.76
C TYR A 9 -2.71 7.45 -21.88
N THR A 10 -3.05 8.71 -21.64
CA THR A 10 -3.07 9.73 -22.68
C THR A 10 -2.70 11.11 -22.11
N ASP A 11 -1.44 11.49 -22.27
CA ASP A 11 -1.10 12.88 -22.54
C ASP A 11 -0.89 13.00 -24.06
N GLU A 12 -1.30 14.13 -24.64
CA GLU A 12 -1.37 14.40 -26.08
C GLU A 12 -0.01 14.34 -26.84
N ASN A 13 1.09 13.99 -26.15
CA ASN A 13 2.45 14.01 -26.68
C ASN A 13 3.08 12.62 -26.93
N GLY A 14 2.35 11.52 -26.72
CA GLY A 14 2.92 10.17 -26.85
C GLY A 14 3.98 9.89 -25.78
N PHE A 15 4.34 8.61 -25.62
CA PHE A 15 5.44 8.24 -24.73
C PHE A 15 6.77 8.37 -25.48
N GLU A 16 7.73 9.11 -24.93
CA GLU A 16 9.12 9.04 -25.40
C GLU A 16 9.63 7.60 -25.28
N ASP A 17 10.34 7.09 -26.30
CA ASP A 17 10.83 5.70 -26.39
C ASP A 17 11.57 5.23 -25.12
N GLN A 18 12.27 6.13 -24.42
CA GLN A 18 12.95 5.82 -23.17
C GLN A 18 11.99 5.47 -22.03
N LYS A 19 10.85 6.16 -21.93
CA LYS A 19 9.82 5.91 -20.92
C LYS A 19 9.12 4.57 -21.17
N LEU A 20 8.88 4.22 -22.44
CA LEU A 20 8.35 2.91 -22.83
C LEU A 20 9.30 1.77 -22.46
N LYS A 21 10.60 1.91 -22.77
CA LYS A 21 11.61 0.90 -22.42
C LYS A 21 11.75 0.71 -20.91
N SER A 22 11.73 1.81 -20.14
CA SER A 22 11.74 1.75 -18.67
C SER A 22 10.51 1.04 -18.12
N LEU A 23 9.33 1.36 -18.65
CA LEU A 23 8.07 0.72 -18.26
C LEU A 23 8.05 -0.77 -18.59
N GLU A 24 8.53 -1.16 -19.78
CA GLU A 24 8.62 -2.56 -20.20
C GLU A 24 9.51 -3.37 -19.23
N LYS A 25 10.69 -2.84 -18.90
CA LYS A 25 11.59 -3.46 -17.93
C LYS A 25 10.91 -3.64 -16.56
N ASN A 26 10.32 -2.57 -16.02
CA ASN A 26 9.65 -2.60 -14.72
C ASN A 26 8.49 -3.61 -14.68
N LEU A 27 7.72 -3.72 -15.77
CA LEU A 27 6.63 -4.70 -15.86
C LEU A 27 7.12 -6.14 -15.85
N ARG A 28 8.23 -6.44 -16.54
CA ARG A 28 8.83 -7.78 -16.57
C ARG A 28 9.41 -8.15 -15.20
N GLU A 29 10.10 -7.22 -14.55
CA GLU A 29 10.65 -7.43 -13.20
C GLU A 29 9.53 -7.65 -12.17
N ALA A 30 8.47 -6.84 -12.23
CA ALA A 30 7.30 -7.00 -11.37
C ALA A 30 6.60 -8.36 -11.59
N HIS A 31 6.46 -8.80 -12.84
CA HIS A 31 5.89 -10.11 -13.18
C HIS A 31 6.72 -11.28 -12.64
N ASN A 32 8.05 -11.24 -12.85
CA ASN A 32 8.93 -12.29 -12.33
C ASN A 32 8.94 -12.33 -10.80
N ARG A 33 8.87 -11.16 -10.16
CA ARG A 33 8.74 -11.04 -8.71
C ARG A 33 7.44 -11.63 -8.18
N GLU A 34 6.33 -11.39 -8.86
CA GLU A 34 5.04 -12.00 -8.51
C GLU A 34 5.13 -13.53 -8.60
N ILE A 35 5.78 -14.06 -9.64
CA ILE A 35 6.03 -15.51 -9.77
C ILE A 35 6.83 -16.05 -8.58
N ASP A 36 7.91 -15.37 -8.20
CA ASP A 36 8.75 -15.82 -7.08
C ASP A 36 8.01 -15.71 -5.74
N ALA A 37 7.16 -14.70 -5.56
CA ALA A 37 6.26 -14.62 -4.42
C ALA A 37 5.29 -15.80 -4.35
N TYR A 38 4.69 -16.21 -5.47
CA TYR A 38 3.83 -17.41 -5.50
C TYR A 38 4.60 -18.71 -5.18
N LYS A 39 5.85 -18.85 -5.64
CA LYS A 39 6.69 -19.99 -5.23
C LYS A 39 6.95 -19.99 -3.73
N LEU A 40 7.17 -18.82 -3.12
CA LEU A 40 7.32 -18.70 -1.68
C LEU A 40 6.02 -19.03 -0.93
N LEU A 41 4.86 -18.57 -1.43
CA LEU A 41 3.55 -18.92 -0.88
C LEU A 41 3.30 -20.43 -0.92
N GLU A 42 3.61 -21.10 -2.04
CA GLU A 42 3.54 -22.56 -2.17
C GLU A 42 4.54 -23.28 -1.26
N LYS A 43 5.76 -22.74 -1.10
CA LYS A 43 6.78 -23.29 -0.20
C LYS A 43 6.34 -23.21 1.26
N PHE A 44 5.78 -22.08 1.66
CA PHE A 44 5.31 -21.83 3.02
C PHE A 44 4.03 -22.59 3.34
N ASN A 45 3.07 -22.61 2.40
CA ASN A 45 1.80 -23.31 2.47
C ASN A 45 1.12 -23.20 3.86
N HIS A 46 1.09 -21.98 4.41
CA HIS A 46 0.60 -21.72 5.76
C HIS A 46 -0.87 -21.30 5.73
N THR A 47 -1.67 -21.84 6.65
CA THR A 47 -3.14 -21.62 6.68
C THR A 47 -3.54 -20.16 6.86
N ASP A 48 -2.73 -19.39 7.58
CA ASP A 48 -2.99 -17.96 7.82
C ASP A 48 -2.72 -17.09 6.59
N VAL A 49 -2.01 -17.59 5.57
CA VAL A 49 -1.64 -16.83 4.37
C VAL A 49 -2.41 -17.37 3.18
N PRO A 50 -3.71 -17.04 3.02
CA PRO A 50 -4.48 -17.57 1.91
C PRO A 50 -4.00 -16.96 0.58
N PHE A 51 -3.79 -17.82 -0.42
CA PHE A 51 -3.45 -17.43 -1.79
C PHE A 51 -4.18 -18.33 -2.79
N THR A 52 -4.33 -17.86 -4.02
CA THR A 52 -4.97 -18.65 -5.09
C THR A 52 -4.07 -19.81 -5.51
N LYS A 53 -4.63 -21.01 -5.65
CA LYS A 53 -3.88 -22.15 -6.20
C LYS A 53 -3.32 -21.81 -7.57
N VAL A 54 -2.06 -22.15 -7.80
CA VAL A 54 -1.36 -21.87 -9.05
C VAL A 54 -1.26 -23.16 -9.88
N TYR A 55 -1.58 -23.07 -11.17
CA TYR A 55 -1.50 -24.16 -12.14
C TYR A 55 -0.30 -24.04 -13.09
N GLY A 56 0.25 -22.84 -13.27
CA GLY A 56 1.40 -22.63 -14.13
C GLY A 56 2.03 -21.25 -13.93
N LEU A 57 3.36 -21.23 -13.86
CA LEU A 57 4.18 -20.03 -13.73
C LEU A 57 5.20 -20.02 -14.86
N LYS A 58 5.20 -18.97 -15.69
CA LYS A 58 6.25 -18.72 -16.67
C LYS A 58 6.84 -17.32 -16.48
N PRO A 59 8.09 -17.20 -16.00
CA PRO A 59 8.78 -15.92 -15.94
C PRO A 59 9.24 -15.52 -17.34
N PHE A 60 9.51 -14.22 -17.51
CA PHE A 60 10.27 -13.72 -18.64
C PHE A 60 11.74 -14.11 -18.46
N ALA A 61 12.30 -14.82 -19.43
CA ALA A 61 13.71 -15.25 -19.39
C ALA A 61 14.69 -14.20 -19.91
N SER A 62 14.25 -13.30 -20.79
CA SER A 62 15.05 -12.26 -21.42
C SER A 62 14.16 -11.10 -21.91
N GLU A 63 14.77 -10.00 -22.33
CA GLU A 63 14.08 -8.87 -22.99
C GLU A 63 13.35 -9.31 -24.27
N SER A 64 13.89 -10.32 -24.97
CA SER A 64 13.28 -10.88 -26.18
C SER A 64 12.18 -11.90 -25.93
N ASP A 65 11.97 -12.38 -24.69
CA ASP A 65 10.86 -13.28 -24.38
C ASP A 65 9.55 -12.50 -24.35
N LEU A 66 8.64 -12.81 -25.27
CA LEU A 66 7.37 -12.09 -25.37
C LEU A 66 6.25 -12.69 -24.50
N LYS A 67 6.52 -13.73 -23.71
CA LYS A 67 5.48 -14.46 -22.98
C LYS A 67 5.88 -14.75 -21.53
N GLY A 68 5.40 -13.95 -20.59
CA GLY A 68 5.28 -14.30 -19.18
C GLY A 68 3.81 -14.56 -18.84
N PHE A 69 3.52 -15.54 -17.99
CA PHE A 69 2.16 -15.78 -17.53
C PHE A 69 2.10 -16.39 -16.13
N ILE A 70 0.98 -16.16 -15.45
CA ILE A 70 0.57 -16.84 -14.22
C ILE A 70 -0.82 -17.42 -14.51
N ILE A 71 -0.98 -18.73 -14.34
CA ILE A 71 -2.25 -19.43 -14.45
C ILE A 71 -2.65 -19.83 -13.04
N MET A 72 -3.76 -19.29 -12.55
CA MET A 72 -4.23 -19.50 -11.18
C MET A 72 -5.71 -19.88 -11.14
N GLU A 73 -6.15 -20.40 -10.02
CA GLU A 73 -7.53 -20.75 -9.75
C GLU A 73 -8.44 -19.53 -9.77
N TYR A 74 -9.53 -19.67 -10.52
CA TYR A 74 -10.59 -18.68 -10.53
C TYR A 74 -11.46 -18.84 -9.29
N ILE A 75 -11.58 -17.76 -8.50
CA ILE A 75 -12.46 -17.71 -7.34
C ILE A 75 -13.76 -17.00 -7.76
N PRO A 76 -14.89 -17.73 -7.92
CA PRO A 76 -16.17 -17.10 -8.23
C PRO A 76 -16.75 -16.38 -7.02
N ASP A 77 -17.71 -15.48 -7.26
CA ASP A 77 -18.54 -14.83 -6.23
C ASP A 77 -17.74 -14.03 -5.20
N ILE A 78 -16.71 -13.31 -5.65
CA ILE A 78 -15.95 -12.41 -4.78
C ILE A 78 -16.78 -11.18 -4.42
N PHE A 79 -16.71 -10.79 -3.16
CA PHE A 79 -17.21 -9.50 -2.69
C PHE A 79 -16.43 -8.39 -3.38
N THR A 80 -17.15 -7.52 -4.09
CA THR A 80 -16.55 -6.37 -4.77
C THR A 80 -16.53 -5.19 -3.82
N THR A 81 -15.37 -4.54 -3.72
CA THR A 81 -15.13 -3.37 -2.87
C THR A 81 -14.59 -2.22 -3.71
N SER A 82 -14.86 -1.00 -3.29
CA SER A 82 -14.35 0.23 -3.93
C SER A 82 -13.41 1.02 -3.00
N MET A 83 -12.53 1.86 -3.56
CA MET A 83 -11.69 2.79 -2.79
C MET A 83 -12.47 3.86 -2.04
N ALA A 84 -13.74 4.05 -2.37
CA ALA A 84 -14.64 4.91 -1.60
C ALA A 84 -15.37 4.18 -0.47
N GLU A 85 -15.20 2.86 -0.34
CA GLU A 85 -15.83 2.05 0.68
C GLU A 85 -14.84 1.66 1.77
N THR A 86 -15.34 1.56 2.99
CA THR A 86 -14.58 1.16 4.16
C THR A 86 -14.98 -0.25 4.55
N LEU A 87 -14.01 -1.03 5.02
CA LEU A 87 -14.19 -2.35 5.60
C LEU A 87 -14.23 -2.24 7.13
N PHE A 88 -14.94 -3.15 7.79
CA PHE A 88 -14.89 -3.23 9.24
C PHE A 88 -13.49 -3.66 9.69
N ALA A 89 -13.01 -3.11 10.80
CA ALA A 89 -11.68 -3.43 11.33
C ALA A 89 -11.47 -4.94 11.54
N ASP A 90 -12.50 -5.65 12.01
CA ASP A 90 -12.42 -7.09 12.29
C ASP A 90 -12.28 -7.92 11.00
N ASP A 91 -12.83 -7.46 9.87
CA ASP A 91 -12.70 -8.13 8.57
C ASP A 91 -11.26 -8.04 8.02
N LEU A 92 -10.45 -7.09 8.49
CA LEU A 92 -9.03 -6.96 8.10
C LEU A 92 -8.11 -7.86 8.92
N ILE A 93 -8.53 -8.38 10.07
CA ILE A 93 -7.68 -9.18 10.96
C ILE A 93 -7.08 -10.39 10.24
N PRO A 94 -7.82 -11.19 9.44
CA PRO A 94 -7.23 -12.30 8.68
C PRO A 94 -6.13 -11.84 7.72
N THR A 95 -6.31 -10.71 7.04
CA THR A 95 -5.29 -10.15 6.13
C THR A 95 -4.05 -9.73 6.90
N ILE A 96 -4.21 -9.03 8.02
CA ILE A 96 -3.12 -8.56 8.88
C ILE A 96 -2.30 -9.77 9.38
N LYS A 97 -2.98 -10.82 9.84
CA LYS A 97 -2.33 -12.07 10.23
C LYS A 97 -1.61 -12.72 9.06
N GLY A 98 -2.24 -12.79 7.89
CA GLY A 98 -1.63 -13.41 6.71
C GLY A 98 -0.34 -12.73 6.26
N VAL A 99 -0.33 -11.40 6.12
CA VAL A 99 0.89 -10.69 5.73
C VAL A 99 1.95 -10.70 6.83
N SER A 100 1.55 -10.69 8.11
CA SER A 100 2.47 -10.82 9.25
C SER A 100 3.14 -12.19 9.29
N THR A 101 2.36 -13.26 9.14
CA THR A 101 2.85 -14.64 9.04
C THR A 101 3.78 -14.81 7.85
N PHE A 102 3.40 -14.31 6.67
CA PHE A 102 4.26 -14.34 5.48
C PHE A 102 5.59 -13.62 5.72
N ALA A 103 5.57 -12.46 6.38
CA ALA A 103 6.75 -11.70 6.73
C ALA A 103 7.67 -12.48 7.69
N ALA A 104 7.11 -13.11 8.71
CA ALA A 104 7.87 -13.91 9.69
C ALA A 104 8.49 -15.17 9.06
N LEU A 105 7.76 -15.87 8.20
CA LEU A 105 8.28 -17.01 7.44
C LEU A 105 9.38 -16.58 6.45
N GLY A 106 9.17 -15.45 5.77
CA GLY A 106 10.15 -14.79 4.91
C GLY A 106 11.44 -14.43 5.64
N HIS A 107 11.36 -14.02 6.90
CA HIS A 107 12.54 -13.68 7.70
C HIS A 107 13.46 -14.89 7.94
N LYS A 108 12.92 -16.10 7.98
CA LYS A 108 13.68 -17.36 8.17
C LYS A 108 14.41 -17.84 6.90
N LEU A 109 14.15 -17.23 5.75
CA LEU A 109 14.81 -17.57 4.49
C LEU A 109 16.29 -17.13 4.48
N SER A 110 17.09 -17.76 3.62
CA SER A 110 18.46 -17.30 3.34
C SER A 110 18.47 -15.96 2.59
N ASP A 111 19.61 -15.27 2.57
CA ASP A 111 19.76 -14.00 1.84
C ASP A 111 19.51 -14.17 0.33
N ASP A 112 19.94 -15.29 -0.25
CA ASP A 112 19.69 -15.61 -1.66
C ASP A 112 18.19 -15.75 -1.95
N GLU A 113 17.44 -16.40 -1.05
CA GLU A 113 15.99 -16.54 -1.19
C GLU A 113 15.25 -15.22 -0.96
N LYS A 114 15.82 -14.30 -0.18
CA LYS A 114 15.28 -12.95 0.04
C LYS A 114 15.54 -12.00 -1.12
N SER A 115 16.51 -12.29 -1.98
CA SER A 115 16.88 -11.44 -3.14
C SER A 115 15.76 -11.24 -4.16
N VAL A 116 14.69 -12.05 -4.09
CA VAL A 116 13.49 -11.91 -4.94
C VAL A 116 12.70 -10.64 -4.63
N ALA A 117 12.78 -10.12 -3.41
CA ALA A 117 12.10 -8.92 -2.98
C ALA A 117 12.87 -7.67 -3.41
N VAL A 118 12.15 -6.58 -3.72
CA VAL A 118 12.81 -5.28 -3.89
C VAL A 118 13.44 -4.86 -2.57
N CYS A 119 14.71 -4.52 -2.59
CA CYS A 119 15.42 -3.96 -1.44
C CYS A 119 15.78 -2.50 -1.72
N GLY A 120 15.27 -1.58 -0.90
CA GLY A 120 15.49 -0.14 -1.08
C GLY A 120 14.79 0.45 -2.31
N GLY A 121 14.67 1.77 -2.36
CA GLY A 121 14.22 2.52 -3.52
C GLY A 121 12.75 2.34 -3.91
N TYR A 122 11.95 1.56 -3.18
CA TYR A 122 10.51 1.36 -3.48
C TYR A 122 9.77 2.70 -3.55
N LEU A 123 9.89 3.54 -2.51
CA LEU A 123 9.18 4.81 -2.44
C LEU A 123 9.66 5.79 -3.51
N GLU A 124 10.98 5.93 -3.69
CA GLU A 124 11.55 6.76 -4.76
C GLU A 124 11.11 6.28 -6.14
N GLY A 125 11.12 4.97 -6.39
CA GLY A 125 10.64 4.37 -7.63
C GLY A 125 9.16 4.67 -7.87
N TYR A 126 8.32 4.53 -6.84
CA TYR A 126 6.90 4.86 -6.91
C TYR A 126 6.70 6.35 -7.21
N PHE A 127 7.25 7.25 -6.39
CA PHE A 127 7.04 8.69 -6.56
C PHE A 127 7.64 9.21 -7.86
N ASN A 128 8.82 8.74 -8.28
CA ASN A 128 9.39 9.14 -9.57
C ASN A 128 8.54 8.68 -10.77
N THR A 129 7.89 7.50 -10.66
CA THR A 129 7.10 6.95 -11.77
C THR A 129 5.69 7.53 -11.84
N PHE A 130 5.01 7.66 -10.70
CA PHE A 130 3.59 8.02 -10.65
C PHE A 130 3.32 9.47 -10.23
N LEU A 131 4.26 10.09 -9.51
CA LEU A 131 4.15 11.44 -8.96
C LEU A 131 5.43 12.23 -9.23
N GLY A 132 6.02 12.02 -10.41
CA GLY A 132 7.29 12.63 -10.79
C GLY A 132 7.20 14.17 -10.81
N PRO A 133 8.34 14.87 -10.88
CA PRO A 133 8.40 16.34 -10.74
C PRO A 133 7.48 17.11 -11.68
N ALA A 134 7.20 16.58 -12.88
CA ALA A 134 6.29 17.19 -13.85
C ALA A 134 4.80 17.09 -13.46
N SER A 135 4.42 16.11 -12.64
CA SER A 135 3.03 15.81 -12.26
C SER A 135 2.68 16.11 -10.80
N ILE A 136 3.69 16.35 -9.95
CA ILE A 136 3.43 16.55 -8.53
C ILE A 136 2.68 17.86 -8.25
N GLU A 137 2.98 18.92 -9.01
CA GLU A 137 2.32 20.21 -8.81
C GLU A 137 0.85 20.16 -9.21
N SER A 138 0.52 19.53 -10.33
CA SER A 138 -0.88 19.33 -10.74
C SER A 138 -1.62 18.40 -9.78
N THR A 139 -0.94 17.40 -9.20
CA THR A 139 -1.50 16.55 -8.14
C THR A 139 -1.87 17.39 -6.91
N PHE A 140 -0.99 18.28 -6.45
CA PHE A 140 -1.29 19.17 -5.32
C PHE A 140 -2.40 20.16 -5.63
N GLN A 141 -2.42 20.75 -6.83
CA GLN A 141 -3.50 21.64 -7.25
C GLN A 141 -4.86 20.93 -7.25
N ASN A 142 -4.93 19.74 -7.84
CA ASN A 142 -6.15 18.92 -7.87
C ASN A 142 -6.60 18.53 -6.46
N LEU A 143 -5.67 18.17 -5.58
CA LEU A 143 -5.97 17.83 -4.19
C LEU A 143 -6.48 19.03 -3.41
N SER A 144 -5.84 20.20 -3.55
CA SER A 144 -6.31 21.44 -2.91
C SER A 144 -7.68 21.85 -3.40
N GLN A 145 -7.97 21.69 -4.71
CA GLN A 145 -9.30 21.94 -5.25
C GLN A 145 -10.34 20.94 -4.70
N ALA A 146 -9.99 19.66 -4.61
CA ALA A 146 -10.85 18.63 -4.03
C ALA A 146 -11.17 18.91 -2.56
N LEU A 147 -10.26 19.53 -1.81
CA LEU A 147 -10.41 19.93 -0.41
C LEU A 147 -10.97 21.35 -0.22
N SER A 148 -11.41 22.03 -1.29
CA SER A 148 -11.92 23.42 -1.22
C SER A 148 -13.20 23.60 -0.39
N PHE A 149 -13.84 22.51 0.03
CA PHE A 149 -14.95 22.51 0.99
C PHE A 149 -14.49 22.73 2.45
N LEU A 150 -13.19 22.73 2.70
CA LEU A 150 -12.55 23.00 3.99
C LEU A 150 -11.94 24.41 4.01
N GLU A 151 -11.52 24.85 5.20
CA GLU A 151 -10.71 26.06 5.36
C GLU A 151 -9.44 25.98 4.49
N PRO A 152 -9.15 26.99 3.63
CA PRO A 152 -8.00 26.94 2.71
C PRO A 152 -6.66 26.63 3.38
N SER A 153 -6.47 27.13 4.61
CA SER A 153 -5.26 26.90 5.40
C SER A 153 -5.01 25.42 5.73
N LYS A 154 -6.05 24.58 5.80
CA LYS A 154 -5.88 23.14 6.00
C LYS A 154 -5.25 22.48 4.75
N ALA A 155 -5.76 22.80 3.56
CA ALA A 155 -5.22 22.25 2.31
C ALA A 155 -3.77 22.74 2.05
N GLU A 156 -3.49 24.01 2.33
CA GLU A 156 -2.14 24.58 2.26
C GLU A 156 -1.18 23.84 3.20
N LYS A 157 -1.55 23.66 4.47
CA LYS A 157 -0.75 22.92 5.45
C LYS A 157 -0.49 21.47 5.00
N LEU A 158 -1.49 20.79 4.43
CA LEU A 158 -1.32 19.43 3.91
C LEU A 158 -0.27 19.36 2.79
N VAL A 159 -0.36 20.28 1.82
CA VAL A 159 0.61 20.36 0.72
C VAL A 159 2.01 20.68 1.24
N GLU A 160 2.15 21.57 2.22
CA GLU A 160 3.44 21.87 2.86
C GLU A 160 4.06 20.63 3.52
N VAL A 161 3.26 19.87 4.28
CA VAL A 161 3.71 18.61 4.87
C VAL A 161 4.16 17.64 3.78
N TYR A 162 3.38 17.45 2.71
CA TYR A 162 3.78 16.56 1.62
C TYR A 162 5.06 17.00 0.91
N ARG A 163 5.22 18.29 0.62
CA ARG A 163 6.46 18.80 0.04
C ARG A 163 7.66 18.53 0.94
N HIS A 164 7.49 18.69 2.25
CA HIS A 164 8.55 18.39 3.21
C HIS A 164 8.95 16.91 3.17
N TYR A 165 8.00 15.97 3.23
CA TYR A 165 8.31 14.54 3.18
C TYR A 165 8.91 14.10 1.83
N LEU A 166 8.50 14.71 0.72
CA LEU A 166 9.11 14.44 -0.59
C LEU A 166 10.57 14.90 -0.67
N LYS A 167 10.95 15.99 0.00
CA LYS A 167 12.36 16.44 0.03
C LYS A 167 13.28 15.48 0.78
N ILE A 168 12.76 14.81 1.81
CA ILE A 168 13.49 13.84 2.62
C ILE A 168 13.20 12.39 2.20
N LEU A 169 12.62 12.16 1.02
CA LEU A 169 12.20 10.84 0.54
C LEU A 169 13.34 9.82 0.53
N ASN A 170 14.56 10.25 0.20
CA ASN A 170 15.76 9.43 0.23
C ASN A 170 16.10 8.90 1.63
N LYS A 171 15.75 9.63 2.70
CA LYS A 171 15.90 9.16 4.09
C LYS A 171 14.94 8.03 4.39
N PHE A 172 13.73 8.04 3.82
CA PHE A 172 12.77 6.93 3.93
C PHE A 172 13.25 5.68 3.20
N THR A 173 13.90 5.81 2.03
CA THR A 173 14.57 4.68 1.37
C THR A 173 15.62 4.02 2.27
N LYS A 174 16.34 4.83 3.07
CA LYS A 174 17.42 4.38 3.96
C LYS A 174 17.01 4.32 5.43
N ILE A 175 15.71 4.26 5.72
CA ILE A 175 15.21 4.42 7.08
C ILE A 175 15.73 3.34 8.02
N SER A 176 15.92 2.12 7.51
CA SER A 176 16.53 1.01 8.24
C SER A 176 17.99 1.27 8.61
N GLU A 177 18.77 1.91 7.75
CA GLU A 177 20.16 2.29 8.04
C GLU A 177 20.22 3.45 9.06
N ILE A 178 19.31 4.41 8.94
CA ILE A 178 19.34 5.65 9.73
C ILE A 178 18.73 5.46 11.12
N LEU A 179 17.62 4.74 11.22
CA LEU A 179 16.87 4.55 12.47
C LEU A 179 17.00 3.13 13.06
N GLY A 180 17.64 2.20 12.34
CA GLY A 180 17.82 0.83 12.81
C GLY A 180 16.61 -0.07 12.62
N PHE A 181 15.58 0.34 11.88
CA PHE A 181 14.40 -0.50 11.65
C PHE A 181 14.74 -1.77 10.87
N HIS A 182 14.38 -2.91 11.44
CA HIS A 182 14.44 -4.19 10.73
C HIS A 182 13.60 -4.16 9.44
N GLN A 183 14.12 -4.78 8.38
CA GLN A 183 13.39 -4.99 7.15
C GLN A 183 12.78 -6.38 7.14
N ILE A 184 11.50 -6.45 6.76
CA ILE A 184 10.74 -7.68 6.61
C ILE A 184 10.02 -7.67 5.26
N PHE A 185 9.60 -8.84 4.80
CA PHE A 185 8.76 -8.90 3.61
C PHE A 185 7.45 -8.16 3.84
N ASN A 186 7.16 -7.25 2.92
CA ASN A 186 5.89 -6.58 2.77
C ASN A 186 5.35 -6.95 1.38
N HIS A 187 4.03 -7.11 1.28
CA HIS A 187 3.31 -7.24 0.02
C HIS A 187 3.65 -6.08 -0.92
N GLY A 188 3.80 -4.87 -0.38
CA GLY A 188 4.23 -3.68 -1.11
C GLY A 188 3.12 -3.07 -1.99
N ASP A 189 2.00 -3.74 -2.18
CA ASP A 189 0.79 -3.18 -2.79
C ASP A 189 -0.47 -3.65 -2.06
N LEU A 190 -0.53 -3.55 -0.73
CA LEU A 190 -1.66 -4.07 0.04
C LEU A 190 -2.80 -3.04 0.14
N TRP A 191 -3.95 -3.35 -0.45
CA TRP A 191 -5.19 -2.56 -0.43
C TRP A 191 -6.39 -3.42 -0.84
N GLN A 192 -7.61 -2.89 -0.73
CA GLN A 192 -8.85 -3.69 -0.86
C GLN A 192 -9.00 -4.47 -2.16
N SER A 193 -8.48 -3.98 -3.28
CA SER A 193 -8.57 -4.69 -4.58
C SER A 193 -7.65 -5.92 -4.67
N ASN A 194 -6.67 -6.03 -3.78
CA ASN A 194 -5.71 -7.14 -3.73
C ASN A 194 -6.06 -8.16 -2.63
N MET A 195 -7.23 -7.98 -2.00
CA MET A 195 -7.81 -8.90 -1.02
C MET A 195 -9.10 -9.49 -1.59
N LEU A 196 -9.10 -10.79 -1.90
CA LEU A 196 -10.28 -11.47 -2.41
C LEU A 196 -11.11 -11.98 -1.24
N TYR A 197 -12.26 -11.34 -1.01
CA TYR A 197 -13.22 -11.74 0.01
C TYR A 197 -14.41 -12.49 -0.60
N LYS A 198 -15.04 -13.36 0.19
CA LYS A 198 -16.44 -13.75 -0.02
C LYS A 198 -17.30 -13.23 1.12
N THR A 199 -18.57 -13.00 0.84
CA THR A 199 -19.54 -12.73 1.91
C THR A 199 -19.80 -14.05 2.66
N GLY A 200 -19.33 -14.11 3.91
CA GLY A 200 -19.54 -15.21 4.83
C GLY A 200 -20.90 -15.14 5.53
N SER A 201 -21.07 -15.98 6.55
CA SER A 201 -22.27 -15.97 7.41
C SER A 201 -22.43 -14.63 8.12
N GLU A 202 -23.66 -14.14 8.23
CA GLU A 202 -24.01 -12.91 8.96
C GLU A 202 -23.40 -11.62 8.38
N GLY A 203 -22.96 -11.64 7.11
CA GLY A 203 -22.43 -10.47 6.41
C GLY A 203 -20.96 -10.16 6.68
N LYS A 204 -20.26 -11.01 7.45
CA LYS A 204 -18.80 -10.90 7.67
C LYS A 204 -18.04 -11.26 6.40
N LEU A 205 -16.90 -10.63 6.16
CA LEU A 205 -16.07 -10.94 5.01
C LEU A 205 -15.12 -12.10 5.34
N GLU A 206 -15.09 -13.09 4.47
CA GLU A 206 -14.18 -14.23 4.57
C GLU A 206 -13.05 -14.07 3.54
N LEU A 207 -11.81 -13.86 4.02
CA LEU A 207 -10.64 -13.73 3.15
C LEU A 207 -10.35 -15.06 2.46
N LYS A 208 -10.35 -15.08 1.12
CA LYS A 208 -10.05 -16.25 0.29
C LYS A 208 -8.66 -16.24 -0.31
N ALA A 209 -8.12 -15.06 -0.63
CA ALA A 209 -6.75 -14.94 -1.13
C ALA A 209 -6.25 -13.50 -1.01
N ILE A 210 -4.95 -13.36 -0.77
CA ILE A 210 -4.18 -12.14 -1.05
C ILE A 210 -3.47 -12.36 -2.39
N ILE A 211 -3.63 -11.43 -3.32
CA ILE A 211 -3.15 -11.54 -4.70
C ILE A 211 -2.33 -10.31 -5.10
N ASP A 212 -1.74 -10.34 -6.31
CA ASP A 212 -1.00 -9.21 -6.88
C ASP A 212 0.29 -8.88 -6.10
N TRP A 213 1.07 -9.93 -5.80
CA TRP A 213 2.34 -9.89 -5.05
C TRP A 213 3.52 -9.28 -5.84
N GLN A 214 3.26 -8.62 -6.96
CA GLN A 214 4.29 -8.00 -7.80
C GLN A 214 5.07 -6.91 -7.06
N GLY A 215 4.51 -6.38 -5.96
CA GLY A 215 5.12 -5.36 -5.10
C GLY A 215 6.05 -5.91 -4.02
N LEU A 216 6.25 -7.23 -3.92
CA LEU A 216 7.00 -7.87 -2.82
C LEU A 216 8.33 -7.16 -2.54
N SER A 217 8.49 -6.63 -1.33
CA SER A 217 9.63 -5.77 -0.96
C SER A 217 10.11 -6.02 0.46
N LEU A 218 11.39 -5.79 0.73
CA LEU A 218 11.97 -5.71 2.06
C LEU A 218 11.85 -4.28 2.58
N LEU A 219 10.90 -4.05 3.48
CA LEU A 219 10.53 -2.73 3.99
C LEU A 219 10.37 -2.79 5.51
N PRO A 220 10.36 -1.63 6.20
CA PRO A 220 10.11 -1.55 7.64
C PRO A 220 8.78 -2.23 8.05
N PRO A 221 8.64 -2.64 9.31
CA PRO A 221 7.38 -3.19 9.81
C PRO A 221 6.23 -2.19 9.66
N ALA A 222 5.00 -2.68 9.53
CA ALA A 222 3.79 -1.87 9.34
C ALA A 222 3.73 -0.97 8.08
N PHE A 223 4.68 -1.09 7.14
CA PHE A 223 4.59 -0.35 5.88
C PHE A 223 3.28 -0.64 5.14
N ASP A 224 2.96 -1.93 4.94
CA ASP A 224 1.67 -2.33 4.35
C ASP A 224 0.46 -1.92 5.20
N MET A 225 0.58 -2.00 6.53
CA MET A 225 -0.51 -1.64 7.46
C MET A 225 -0.90 -0.17 7.32
N THR A 226 0.09 0.70 7.11
CA THR A 226 -0.14 2.13 6.94
C THR A 226 -1.04 2.40 5.74
N ARG A 227 -0.70 1.83 4.58
CA ARG A 227 -1.51 1.98 3.37
C ARG A 227 -2.87 1.30 3.51
N LEU A 228 -2.90 0.08 4.06
CA LEU A 228 -4.12 -0.69 4.27
C LEU A 228 -5.10 0.10 5.15
N PHE A 229 -4.65 0.70 6.25
CA PHE A 229 -5.53 1.40 7.19
C PHE A 229 -6.05 2.72 6.61
N ILE A 230 -5.22 3.46 5.88
CA ILE A 230 -5.66 4.70 5.19
C ILE A 230 -6.72 4.37 4.13
N GLY A 231 -6.52 3.30 3.36
CA GLY A 231 -7.39 2.93 2.24
C GLY A 231 -8.66 2.18 2.63
N CYS A 232 -8.63 1.36 3.69
CA CYS A 232 -9.70 0.42 3.99
C CYS A 232 -10.50 0.76 5.26
N LEU A 233 -9.91 1.40 6.28
CA LEU A 233 -10.64 1.63 7.54
C LEU A 233 -11.49 2.90 7.47
N SER A 234 -12.60 2.87 8.20
CA SER A 234 -13.34 4.09 8.53
C SER A 234 -12.44 5.05 9.34
N PRO A 235 -12.68 6.37 9.28
CA PRO A 235 -11.98 7.33 10.15
C PRO A 235 -12.02 6.94 11.64
N GLU A 236 -13.18 6.48 12.09
CA GLU A 236 -13.41 6.06 13.48
C GLU A 236 -12.56 4.83 13.84
N ASP A 237 -12.59 3.78 13.01
CA ASP A 237 -11.80 2.58 13.24
C ASP A 237 -10.30 2.85 13.12
N ARG A 238 -9.87 3.65 12.14
CA ARG A 238 -8.45 3.99 11.97
C ARG A 238 -7.90 4.70 13.20
N ARG A 239 -8.67 5.58 13.84
CA ARG A 239 -8.24 6.31 15.05
C ARG A 239 -8.32 5.48 16.32
N GLN A 240 -9.33 4.60 16.45
CA GLN A 240 -9.58 3.84 17.68
C GLN A 240 -8.94 2.46 17.69
N ARG A 241 -8.91 1.77 16.54
CA ARG A 241 -8.49 0.38 16.40
C ARG A 241 -7.09 0.22 15.83
N ALA A 242 -6.48 1.22 15.17
CA ALA A 242 -5.14 1.04 14.61
C ALA A 242 -4.08 0.56 15.62
N PRO A 243 -4.00 1.05 16.88
CA PRO A 243 -3.07 0.52 17.86
C PRO A 243 -3.28 -0.98 18.14
N GLU A 244 -4.52 -1.41 18.25
CA GLU A 244 -4.86 -2.83 18.44
C GLU A 244 -4.49 -3.66 17.21
N LEU A 245 -4.82 -3.20 16.00
CA LEU A 245 -4.53 -3.91 14.76
C LEU A 245 -3.02 -4.03 14.50
N LEU A 246 -2.23 -2.98 14.81
CA LEU A 246 -0.77 -3.04 14.78
C LEU A 246 -0.22 -4.01 15.84
N LYS A 247 -0.87 -4.11 16.99
CA LYS A 247 -0.50 -5.08 18.02
C LYS A 247 -0.77 -6.51 17.55
N ILE A 248 -1.90 -6.77 16.89
CA ILE A 248 -2.18 -8.07 16.27
C ILE A 248 -1.12 -8.41 15.22
N PHE A 249 -0.72 -7.44 14.39
CA PHE A 249 0.37 -7.60 13.43
C PHE A 249 1.67 -8.02 14.14
N HIS A 250 2.07 -7.30 15.18
CA HIS A 250 3.28 -7.56 15.97
C HIS A 250 3.24 -8.93 16.66
N GLU A 251 2.19 -9.21 17.43
CA GLU A 251 2.05 -10.46 18.19
C GLU A 251 2.01 -11.67 17.26
N THR A 252 1.39 -11.56 16.08
CA THR A 252 1.40 -12.63 15.07
C THR A 252 2.81 -12.86 14.54
N PHE A 253 3.55 -11.79 14.23
CA PHE A 253 4.91 -11.90 13.70
C PHE A 253 5.83 -12.59 14.71
N VAL A 254 5.82 -12.12 15.96
CA VAL A 254 6.63 -12.68 17.06
C VAL A 254 6.28 -14.14 17.31
N HIS A 255 4.99 -14.48 17.30
CA HIS A 255 4.54 -15.86 17.49
C HIS A 255 5.05 -16.80 16.39
N VAL A 256 4.92 -16.41 15.12
CA VAL A 256 5.33 -17.23 13.97
C VAL A 256 6.86 -17.30 13.87
N LEU A 257 7.56 -16.21 14.14
CA LEU A 257 9.02 -16.18 14.11
C LEU A 257 9.61 -17.03 15.25
N GLY A 258 9.03 -16.93 16.44
CA GLY A 258 9.50 -17.59 17.67
C GLY A 258 10.40 -16.71 18.53
N GLU A 259 10.63 -15.45 18.12
CA GLU A 259 11.42 -14.44 18.85
C GLU A 259 10.92 -13.03 18.51
N GLU A 260 11.26 -12.06 19.37
CA GLU A 260 10.94 -10.65 19.15
C GLU A 260 12.05 -9.96 18.35
N LEU A 261 11.84 -9.84 17.04
CA LEU A 261 12.78 -9.14 16.14
C LEU A 261 12.73 -7.62 16.32
N PHE A 262 11.55 -7.07 16.59
CA PHE A 262 11.29 -5.64 16.82
C PHE A 262 10.17 -5.51 17.83
N SER A 263 10.18 -4.41 18.58
CA SER A 263 9.16 -4.07 19.57
C SER A 263 7.86 -3.58 18.92
N TYR A 264 6.74 -3.68 19.63
CA TYR A 264 5.49 -3.05 19.22
C TYR A 264 5.63 -1.53 18.99
N GLN A 265 6.50 -0.88 19.78
CA GLN A 265 6.76 0.56 19.64
C GLN A 265 7.38 0.88 18.27
N GLU A 266 8.34 0.07 17.79
CA GLU A 266 8.92 0.24 16.44
C GLU A 266 7.88 0.04 15.32
N VAL A 267 6.93 -0.88 15.50
CA VAL A 267 5.79 -1.05 14.57
C VAL A 267 4.94 0.22 14.52
N TYR A 268 4.61 0.78 15.69
CA TYR A 268 3.83 2.00 15.81
C TYR A 268 4.57 3.23 15.26
N ASP A 269 5.87 3.33 15.50
CA ASP A 269 6.71 4.40 14.99
C ASP A 269 6.85 4.35 13.48
N SER A 270 7.11 3.16 12.92
CA SER A 270 7.16 2.96 11.47
C SER A 270 5.84 3.31 10.80
N TYR A 271 4.69 2.94 11.41
CA TYR A 271 3.37 3.35 10.92
C TYR A 271 3.22 4.87 10.84
N ASN A 272 3.55 5.60 11.91
CA ASN A 272 3.44 7.06 11.94
C ASN A 272 4.41 7.74 10.98
N LEU A 273 5.64 7.24 10.87
CA LEU A 273 6.67 7.79 9.98
C LEU A 273 6.22 7.70 8.51
N HIS A 274 5.64 6.56 8.10
CA HIS A 274 5.20 6.36 6.72
C HIS A 274 3.83 6.98 6.40
N PHE A 275 3.02 7.33 7.40
CA PHE A 275 1.64 7.80 7.21
C PHE A 275 1.52 8.98 6.22
N PRO A 276 2.35 10.04 6.28
CA PRO A 276 2.24 11.15 5.34
C PRO A 276 2.52 10.73 3.89
N LEU A 277 3.58 9.95 3.63
CA LEU A 277 3.87 9.47 2.28
C LEU A 277 2.81 8.50 1.77
N MET A 278 2.31 7.58 2.60
CA MET A 278 1.25 6.66 2.22
C MET A 278 -0.07 7.38 1.92
N SER A 279 -0.41 8.40 2.70
CA SER A 279 -1.60 9.21 2.45
C SER A 279 -1.52 9.97 1.12
N LEU A 280 -0.32 10.43 0.71
CA LEU A 280 -0.10 11.05 -0.59
C LEU A 280 -0.26 10.06 -1.74
N MET A 281 -0.07 8.76 -1.51
CA MET A 281 -0.37 7.72 -2.50
C MET A 281 -1.89 7.46 -2.62
N VAL A 282 -2.64 7.65 -1.54
CA VAL A 282 -4.08 7.29 -1.47
C VAL A 282 -5.01 8.46 -1.79
N LEU A 283 -4.79 9.63 -1.19
CA LEU A 283 -5.71 10.77 -1.29
C LEU A 283 -5.96 11.26 -2.74
N PRO A 284 -4.95 11.38 -3.62
CA PRO A 284 -5.19 11.73 -5.02
C PRO A 284 -6.09 10.70 -5.73
N GLY A 285 -5.96 9.42 -5.37
CA GLY A 285 -6.82 8.34 -5.89
C GLY A 285 -8.28 8.47 -5.45
N MET A 286 -8.56 9.14 -4.33
CA MET A 286 -9.93 9.36 -3.84
C MET A 286 -10.67 10.48 -4.60
N VAL A 287 -9.96 11.41 -5.22
CA VAL A 287 -10.54 12.58 -5.91
C VAL A 287 -11.53 12.15 -7.01
N GLN A 288 -11.25 11.04 -7.71
CA GLN A 288 -12.12 10.53 -8.79
C GLN A 288 -13.54 10.14 -8.33
N PHE A 289 -13.74 9.91 -7.03
CA PHE A 289 -15.04 9.52 -6.47
C PHE A 289 -15.90 10.71 -6.05
N LEU A 290 -15.41 11.96 -6.19
CA LEU A 290 -16.18 13.16 -5.87
C LEU A 290 -17.23 13.51 -6.93
N ASP A 291 -16.93 13.23 -8.21
CA ASP A 291 -17.82 13.55 -9.32
C ASP A 291 -18.74 12.39 -9.72
N ALA A 292 -18.28 11.15 -9.49
CA ALA A 292 -18.99 9.87 -9.71
C ALA A 292 -20.08 9.93 -10.81
N PRO A 293 -19.70 10.20 -12.08
CA PRO A 293 -20.67 10.52 -13.14
C PRO A 293 -21.56 9.34 -13.55
N HIS A 294 -21.25 8.13 -13.07
CA HIS A 294 -21.97 6.90 -13.33
C HIS A 294 -23.09 6.61 -12.32
N LEU A 295 -23.25 7.44 -11.28
CA LEU A 295 -24.29 7.31 -10.25
C LEU A 295 -25.34 8.41 -10.37
N GLU A 296 -26.58 8.06 -10.01
CA GLU A 296 -27.72 8.97 -9.94
C GLU A 296 -27.98 9.43 -8.49
N GLU A 297 -28.80 10.47 -8.32
CA GLU A 297 -29.24 10.90 -6.98
C GLU A 297 -30.23 9.90 -6.36
N PRO A 298 -30.16 9.61 -5.04
CA PRO A 298 -29.34 10.26 -4.01
C PRO A 298 -27.96 9.61 -3.74
N GLU A 299 -27.65 8.50 -4.42
CA GLU A 299 -26.45 7.69 -4.18
C GLU A 299 -25.17 8.47 -4.48
N LYS A 300 -25.18 9.26 -5.57
CA LYS A 300 -24.10 10.18 -5.93
C LYS A 300 -23.74 11.16 -4.81
N SER A 301 -24.74 11.86 -4.26
CA SER A 301 -24.53 12.79 -3.16
C SER A 301 -24.03 12.09 -1.89
N ALA A 302 -24.55 10.91 -1.59
CA ALA A 302 -24.12 10.12 -0.44
C ALA A 302 -22.64 9.68 -0.56
N LEU A 303 -22.24 9.21 -1.74
CA LEU A 303 -20.84 8.86 -2.04
C LEU A 303 -19.92 10.07 -1.90
N LYS A 304 -20.27 11.19 -2.52
CA LYS A 304 -19.49 12.43 -2.45
C LYS A 304 -19.28 12.88 -1.00
N MET A 305 -20.35 12.92 -0.20
CA MET A 305 -20.27 13.30 1.21
C MET A 305 -19.37 12.37 2.02
N ARG A 306 -19.48 11.05 1.81
CA ARG A 306 -18.64 10.06 2.48
C ARG A 306 -17.17 10.22 2.09
N THR A 307 -16.87 10.39 0.80
CA THR A 307 -15.52 10.62 0.29
C THR A 307 -14.92 11.90 0.89
N MET A 308 -15.67 13.00 0.90
CA MET A 308 -15.24 14.27 1.52
C MET A 308 -14.90 14.09 3.01
N LYS A 309 -15.77 13.42 3.79
CA LYS A 309 -15.52 13.14 5.20
C LYS A 309 -14.25 12.30 5.39
N ASN A 310 -14.05 11.28 4.55
CA ASN A 310 -12.86 10.43 4.66
C ASN A 310 -11.57 11.20 4.30
N MET A 311 -11.62 12.02 3.24
CA MET A 311 -10.49 12.87 2.83
C MET A 311 -10.10 13.87 3.93
N GLU A 312 -11.08 14.54 4.54
CA GLU A 312 -10.82 15.43 5.69
C GLU A 312 -10.17 14.67 6.84
N ALA A 313 -10.72 13.50 7.20
CA ALA A 313 -10.18 12.71 8.30
C ALA A 313 -8.75 12.22 8.04
N ILE A 314 -8.44 11.78 6.82
CA ILE A 314 -7.07 11.37 6.45
C ILE A 314 -6.11 12.57 6.56
N MET A 315 -6.51 13.76 6.09
CA MET A 315 -5.71 14.97 6.22
C MET A 315 -5.42 15.31 7.69
N GLU A 316 -6.42 15.24 8.56
CA GLU A 316 -6.23 15.44 10.00
C GLU A 316 -5.27 14.41 10.59
N ASP A 317 -5.39 13.15 10.19
CA ASP A 317 -4.51 12.08 10.65
C ASP A 317 -3.07 12.28 10.16
N VAL A 318 -2.87 12.86 8.97
CA VAL A 318 -1.54 13.29 8.48
C VAL A 318 -0.94 14.34 9.42
N PHE A 319 -1.74 15.30 9.90
CA PHE A 319 -1.24 16.31 10.85
C PHE A 319 -0.85 15.68 12.17
N VAL A 320 -1.66 14.77 12.71
CA VAL A 320 -1.36 14.03 13.95
C VAL A 320 -0.07 13.21 13.79
N ALA A 321 0.08 12.47 12.69
CA ALA A 321 1.28 11.69 12.41
C ALA A 321 2.51 12.59 12.23
N HIS A 322 2.36 13.72 11.53
CA HIS A 322 3.45 14.69 11.35
C HIS A 322 3.92 15.28 12.68
N GLU A 323 2.99 15.68 13.56
CA GLU A 323 3.32 16.19 14.90
C GLU A 323 4.00 15.12 15.77
N TYR A 324 3.52 13.88 15.70
CA TYR A 324 4.17 12.73 16.33
C TYR A 324 5.62 12.56 15.84
N ASN A 325 5.83 12.61 14.52
CA ASN A 325 7.14 12.45 13.91
C ASN A 325 8.09 13.60 14.26
N LEU A 326 7.61 14.84 14.30
CA LEU A 326 8.40 15.99 14.76
C LEU A 326 8.82 15.86 16.22
N LYS A 327 7.96 15.30 17.08
CA LYS A 327 8.24 15.12 18.49
C LYS A 327 9.25 13.99 18.75
N ASN A 328 9.08 12.84 18.10
CA ASN A 328 9.83 11.62 18.42
C ASN A 328 11.02 11.38 17.50
N TYR A 329 10.98 11.92 16.27
CA TYR A 329 11.98 11.71 15.21
C TYR A 329 12.50 13.02 14.61
N ALA A 330 12.58 14.09 15.42
CA ALA A 330 12.94 15.44 14.97
C ALA A 330 14.19 15.49 14.08
N ASN A 331 15.24 14.72 14.42
CA ASN A 331 16.49 14.72 13.66
C ASN A 331 16.38 14.01 12.30
N PHE A 332 15.51 13.00 12.20
CA PHE A 332 15.23 12.31 10.94
C PHE A 332 14.39 13.18 10.01
N ILE A 333 13.40 13.87 10.58
CA ILE A 333 12.44 14.70 9.85
C ILE A 333 13.04 16.03 9.38
N LYS A 334 14.03 16.60 10.07
CA LYS A 334 14.74 17.79 9.56
C LYS A 334 15.29 17.53 8.14
N GLU A 335 15.21 18.53 7.26
CA GLU A 335 15.76 18.47 5.89
C GLU A 335 17.26 18.16 5.91
#